data_AF-A0A192D895-F1
#
_entry.id   AF-A0A192D895-F1
#
_cell.length_a   1.000
_cell.length_b   1.000
_cell.length_c   1.000
_cell.angle_alpha   90.00
_cell.angle_beta   90.00
_cell.angle_gamma   90.00
#
_symmetry.space_group_name_H-M   'P 1'
#
loop_
_entity.id
_entity.type
_entity.pdbx_description
1 polymer ?
#
loop_
_entity_poly.entity_id
_entity_poly.type
_entity_poly.pdbx_seq_one_letter_code
_entity_poly.pdbx_strand_id
1 'polypeptide(L)'
;MPGPADPQDGTSGFSDLRAEVGALVEDARTYAEAEIAFQKTRASLAGKHGARALGLVVVALVLLHIALIALAVGAVIALAPLVTIWGAIAIVVGVLLVGVAVLIRRAMHDGRVLSAMFGSGDAR
;
A
#
# COMPACT_ATOMS: atom_id res chain seq x y z
N MET A 1 67.31 -14.90 -41.64
CA MET A 1 66.29 -14.94 -40.56
C MET A 1 64.91 -14.65 -41.14
N PRO A 2 64.14 -15.68 -41.51
CA PRO A 2 62.68 -15.62 -41.59
C PRO A 2 62.08 -16.46 -40.45
N GLY A 3 61.25 -15.87 -39.60
CA GLY A 3 60.53 -16.58 -38.54
C GLY A 3 59.40 -17.45 -39.12
N PRO A 4 59.05 -18.58 -38.48
CA PRO A 4 57.95 -19.42 -38.94
C PRO A 4 56.63 -18.63 -38.81
N ALA A 5 55.90 -18.52 -39.93
CA ALA A 5 54.54 -18.00 -39.94
C ALA A 5 53.65 -18.98 -39.16
N ASP A 6 53.09 -18.52 -38.06
CA ASP A 6 52.13 -19.29 -37.26
C ASP A 6 50.72 -19.16 -37.89
N PRO A 7 50.11 -20.24 -38.39
CA PRO A 7 48.77 -20.19 -38.95
C PRO A 7 47.74 -20.51 -37.86
N GLN A 8 47.47 -19.57 -36.94
CA GLN A 8 46.48 -19.80 -35.85
C GLN A 8 45.45 -18.67 -35.63
N ASP A 9 45.38 -17.68 -36.52
CA ASP A 9 44.54 -16.49 -36.30
C ASP A 9 43.02 -16.72 -36.50
N GLY A 10 42.59 -17.88 -37.01
CA GLY A 10 41.18 -18.16 -37.31
C GLY A 10 40.36 -18.73 -36.14
N THR A 11 40.98 -19.49 -35.22
CA THR A 11 40.28 -20.18 -34.13
C THR A 11 40.19 -19.31 -32.87
N SER A 12 41.18 -18.44 -32.65
CA SER A 12 41.25 -17.52 -31.50
C SER A 12 40.18 -16.42 -31.56
N GLY A 13 39.94 -15.82 -32.72
CA GLY A 13 38.94 -14.74 -32.83
C GLY A 13 37.50 -15.19 -32.53
N PHE A 14 37.11 -16.42 -32.89
CA PHE A 14 35.79 -16.96 -32.55
C PHE A 14 35.66 -17.33 -31.07
N SER A 15 36.76 -17.79 -30.46
CA SER A 15 36.87 -18.03 -29.02
C SER A 15 36.71 -16.72 -28.23
N ASP A 16 37.40 -15.66 -28.66
CA ASP A 16 37.36 -14.35 -28.00
C ASP A 16 35.98 -13.70 -28.11
N LEU A 17 35.33 -13.74 -29.27
CA LEU A 17 33.95 -13.27 -29.44
C LEU A 17 32.96 -14.05 -28.57
N ARG A 18 33.15 -15.37 -28.43
CA ARG A 18 32.32 -16.18 -27.54
C ARG A 18 32.53 -15.78 -26.07
N ALA A 19 33.77 -15.49 -25.68
CA ALA A 19 34.10 -15.02 -24.34
C ALA A 19 33.49 -13.64 -24.06
N GLU A 20 33.56 -12.72 -25.03
CA GLU A 20 32.98 -11.38 -24.93
C GLU A 20 31.45 -11.41 -24.88
N VAL A 21 30.80 -12.25 -25.68
CA VAL A 21 29.35 -12.50 -25.59
C VAL A 21 28.98 -13.13 -24.25
N GLY A 22 29.80 -14.05 -23.75
CA GLY A 22 29.62 -14.63 -22.42
C GLY A 22 29.69 -13.58 -21.31
N ALA A 23 30.65 -12.65 -21.40
CA ALA A 23 30.78 -11.54 -20.47
C ALA A 23 29.58 -10.58 -20.53
N LEU A 24 29.12 -10.23 -21.73
CA LEU A 24 27.91 -9.40 -21.93
C LEU A 24 26.65 -10.05 -21.38
N VAL A 25 26.52 -11.37 -21.51
CA VAL A 25 25.40 -12.13 -20.95
C VAL A 25 25.45 -12.13 -19.42
N GLU A 26 26.63 -12.31 -18.83
CA GLU A 26 26.79 -12.26 -17.37
C GLU A 26 26.53 -10.85 -16.81
N ASP A 27 27.00 -9.81 -17.51
CA ASP A 27 26.73 -8.42 -17.16
C ASP A 27 25.24 -8.08 -17.27
N ALA A 28 24.56 -8.54 -18.33
CA ALA A 28 23.12 -8.35 -18.51
C ALA A 28 22.30 -9.08 -17.42
N ARG A 29 22.74 -10.28 -17.03
CA ARG A 29 22.15 -11.06 -15.93
C ARG A 29 22.33 -10.32 -14.61
N THR A 30 23.54 -9.83 -14.34
CA THR A 30 23.86 -9.06 -13.13
C THR A 30 23.04 -7.78 -13.05
N TYR A 31 22.85 -7.08 -14.18
CA TYR A 31 22.01 -5.90 -14.26
C TYR A 31 20.52 -6.21 -13.98
N ALA A 32 19.99 -7.29 -14.56
CA ALA A 32 18.62 -7.73 -14.32
C ALA A 32 18.39 -8.12 -12.86
N GLU A 33 19.34 -8.81 -12.23
CA GLU A 33 19.28 -9.17 -10.81
C GLU A 33 19.29 -7.93 -9.90
N ALA A 34 20.06 -6.90 -10.26
CA ALA A 34 20.10 -5.64 -9.53
C ALA A 34 18.76 -4.90 -9.57
N GLU A 35 18.10 -4.84 -10.72
CA GLU A 35 16.79 -4.17 -10.87
C GLU A 35 15.69 -4.91 -10.09
N ILE A 36 15.69 -6.25 -10.12
CA ILE A 36 14.77 -7.08 -9.33
C ILE A 36 14.99 -6.84 -7.83
N ALA A 37 16.26 -6.79 -7.38
CA ALA A 37 16.59 -6.52 -5.98
C ALA A 37 16.16 -5.11 -5.54
N PHE A 38 16.29 -4.12 -6.41
CA PHE A 38 15.85 -2.74 -6.16
C PHE A 38 14.33 -2.66 -5.98
N GLN A 39 13.57 -3.25 -6.91
CA GLN A 39 12.11 -3.26 -6.84
C GLN A 39 11.59 -4.08 -5.66
N LYS A 40 12.22 -5.23 -5.36
CA LYS A 40 11.93 -6.03 -4.16
C LYS A 40 12.17 -5.25 -2.86
N THR A 41 13.23 -4.45 -2.81
CA THR A 41 13.53 -3.60 -1.65
C THR A 41 12.49 -2.50 -1.49
N ARG A 42 12.09 -1.84 -2.59
CA ARG A 42 11.04 -0.82 -2.57
C ARG A 42 9.68 -1.40 -2.15
N ALA A 43 9.31 -2.58 -2.67
CA ALA A 43 8.10 -3.30 -2.29
C ALA A 43 8.12 -3.77 -0.83
N SER A 44 9.27 -4.26 -0.35
CA SER A 44 9.45 -4.71 1.05
C SER A 44 9.36 -3.54 2.03
N LEU A 45 10.00 -2.40 1.73
CA LEU A 45 9.94 -1.21 2.57
C LEU A 45 8.53 -0.59 2.56
N ALA A 46 7.90 -0.48 1.40
CA ALA A 46 6.51 -0.03 1.29
C ALA A 46 5.55 -0.98 2.03
N GLY A 47 5.76 -2.30 1.94
CA GLY A 47 4.96 -3.31 2.61
C GLY A 47 5.10 -3.26 4.13
N LYS A 48 6.30 -3.08 4.68
CA LYS A 48 6.54 -2.97 6.13
C LYS A 48 5.90 -1.72 6.73
N HIS A 49 6.05 -0.58 6.08
CA HIS A 49 5.41 0.66 6.51
C HIS A 49 3.89 0.57 6.36
N GLY A 50 3.40 -0.03 5.27
CA GLY A 50 1.98 -0.30 5.05
C GLY A 50 1.37 -1.20 6.13
N ALA A 51 2.04 -2.30 6.47
CA ALA A 51 1.59 -3.22 7.52
C ALA A 51 1.56 -2.56 8.90
N ARG A 52 2.58 -1.76 9.24
CA ARG A 52 2.61 -1.01 10.50
C ARG A 52 1.51 0.05 10.54
N ALA A 53 1.30 0.79 9.45
CA ALA A 53 0.24 1.78 9.34
C ALA A 53 -1.14 1.13 9.48
N LEU A 54 -1.36 -0.01 8.83
CA LEU A 54 -2.60 -0.80 8.95
C LEU A 54 -2.81 -1.25 10.40
N GLY A 55 -1.79 -1.78 11.06
CA GLY A 55 -1.86 -2.16 12.47
C GLY A 55 -2.24 -0.99 13.38
N LEU A 56 -1.64 0.19 13.18
CA LEU A 56 -1.99 1.40 13.93
C LEU A 56 -3.44 1.85 13.68
N VAL A 57 -3.91 1.80 12.43
CA VAL A 57 -5.31 2.12 12.09
C VAL A 57 -6.27 1.15 12.79
N VAL A 58 -5.97 -0.15 12.79
CA VAL A 58 -6.79 -1.15 13.50
C VAL A 58 -6.86 -0.84 14.99
N VAL A 59 -5.71 -0.61 15.65
CA VAL A 59 -5.67 -0.25 17.08
C VAL A 59 -6.45 1.04 17.34
N ALA A 60 -6.29 2.05 16.50
CA ALA A 60 -7.02 3.32 16.61
C ALA A 60 -8.54 3.12 16.49
N LEU A 61 -9.00 2.29 15.55
CA LEU A 61 -10.43 1.98 15.39
C LEU A 61 -11.00 1.22 16.60
N VAL A 62 -10.24 0.28 17.17
CA VAL A 62 -10.65 -0.44 18.39
C VAL A 62 -10.76 0.53 19.57
N LEU A 63 -9.74 1.38 19.78
CA LEU A 63 -9.78 2.38 20.86
C LEU A 63 -10.91 3.39 20.67
N LEU A 64 -11.12 3.86 19.43
CA LEU A 64 -12.24 4.75 19.09
C LEU A 64 -13.58 4.08 19.40
N HIS A 65 -13.75 2.80 19.07
CA HIS A 65 -14.97 2.06 19.36
C HIS A 65 -15.25 1.96 20.87
N ILE A 66 -14.24 1.61 21.66
CA ILE A 66 -14.35 1.57 23.13
C ILE A 66 -14.68 2.96 23.68
N ALA A 67 -14.03 4.00 23.18
CA ALA A 67 -14.29 5.38 23.59
C ALA A 67 -15.73 5.82 23.27
N LEU A 68 -16.27 5.45 22.10
CA LEU A 68 -17.67 5.74 21.73
C LEU A 68 -18.67 5.03 22.65
N ILE A 69 -18.40 3.77 23.04
CA ILE A 69 -19.24 3.07 24.02
C ILE A 69 -19.20 3.78 25.38
N ALA A 70 -18.00 4.09 25.87
CA ALA A 70 -17.83 4.79 27.15
C ALA A 70 -18.51 6.17 27.13
N LEU A 71 -18.38 6.91 26.03
CA LEU A 71 -19.06 8.19 25.81
C LEU A 71 -20.59 8.03 25.83
N ALA A 72 -21.12 7.03 25.11
CA ALA A 72 -22.56 6.80 25.06
C ALA A 72 -23.12 6.45 26.46
N VAL A 73 -22.46 5.55 27.18
CA VAL A 73 -22.86 5.17 28.55
C VAL A 73 -22.77 6.38 29.50
N GLY A 74 -21.66 7.12 29.47
CA GLY A 74 -21.46 8.31 30.30
C GLY A 74 -22.47 9.41 29.99
N ALA A 75 -22.79 9.64 28.71
CA ALA A 75 -23.79 10.61 28.29
C ALA A 75 -25.19 10.24 28.78
N VAL A 76 -25.59 8.97 28.67
CA VAL A 76 -26.89 8.51 29.18
C VAL A 76 -27.00 8.73 30.69
N ILE A 77 -25.96 8.37 31.46
CA ILE A 77 -25.94 8.57 32.92
C ILE A 77 -26.03 10.07 33.27
N ALA A 78 -25.30 10.92 32.54
CA ALA A 78 -25.31 12.36 32.77
C ALA A 78 -26.66 13.03 32.41
N LEU A 79 -27.33 12.55 31.36
CA LEU A 79 -28.61 13.13 30.89
C LEU A 79 -29.84 12.57 31.61
N ALA A 80 -29.77 11.34 32.13
CA ALA A 80 -30.87 10.69 32.84
C ALA A 80 -31.56 11.57 33.91
N PRO A 81 -30.84 12.33 34.78
CA PRO A 81 -31.50 13.18 35.77
C PRO A 81 -32.24 14.40 35.18
N LEU A 82 -31.93 14.81 33.94
CA LEU A 82 -32.53 15.98 33.30
C LEU A 82 -33.76 15.64 32.47
N VAL A 83 -33.72 14.51 31.74
CA VAL A 83 -34.73 14.17 30.72
C VAL A 83 -35.36 12.79 30.89
N THR A 84 -35.13 12.14 32.04
CA THR A 84 -35.42 10.72 32.30
C THR A 84 -34.56 9.76 31.50
N ILE A 85 -34.50 8.50 31.94
CA ILE A 85 -33.64 7.48 31.30
C ILE A 85 -34.04 7.19 29.85
N TRP A 86 -35.34 7.15 29.55
CA TRP A 86 -35.85 6.90 28.20
C TRP A 86 -35.55 8.08 27.26
N GLY A 87 -35.71 9.32 27.76
CA GLY A 87 -35.35 10.52 27.01
C GLY A 87 -33.85 10.59 26.71
N ALA A 88 -33.01 10.25 27.69
CA ALA A 88 -31.56 10.22 27.53
C ALA A 88 -31.12 9.22 26.45
N ILE A 89 -31.66 8.00 26.46
CA ILE A 89 -31.37 6.98 25.45
C ILE A 89 -31.79 7.46 24.06
N ALA A 90 -33.00 7.98 23.92
CA ALA A 90 -33.52 8.46 22.64
C ALA A 90 -32.64 9.58 22.04
N ILE A 91 -32.19 10.52 22.88
CA ILE A 91 -31.31 11.62 22.45
C ILE A 91 -29.95 11.09 22.02
N VAL A 92 -29.28 10.27 22.86
CA VAL A 92 -27.93 9.77 22.56
C VAL A 92 -27.94 8.92 21.29
N VAL A 93 -28.90 7.99 21.17
CA VAL A 93 -29.04 7.16 19.97
C VAL A 93 -29.37 8.03 18.75
N GLY A 94 -30.28 8.99 18.88
CA GLY A 94 -30.63 9.90 17.81
C GLY A 94 -29.41 10.69 17.27
N VAL A 95 -28.59 11.24 18.16
CA VAL A 95 -27.37 11.97 17.79
C VAL A 95 -26.37 11.06 17.09
N LEU A 96 -26.14 9.84 17.61
CA LEU A 96 -25.22 8.89 16.99
C LEU A 96 -25.70 8.45 15.59
N LEU A 97 -26.99 8.20 15.41
CA LEU A 97 -27.57 7.85 14.11
C LEU A 97 -27.45 8.99 13.10
N VAL A 98 -27.69 10.23 13.51
CA VAL A 98 -27.46 11.42 12.67
C VAL A 98 -25.98 11.52 12.29
N GLY A 99 -25.08 11.31 13.25
CA GLY A 99 -23.63 11.26 12.99
C GLY A 99 -23.27 10.21 11.94
N VAL A 100 -23.77 8.98 12.08
CA VAL A 100 -23.57 7.89 11.11
C VAL A 100 -24.10 8.28 9.73
N ALA A 101 -25.29 8.86 9.64
CA ALA A 101 -25.86 9.29 8.37
C ALA A 101 -24.99 10.36 7.67
N VAL A 102 -24.45 11.32 8.41
CA VAL A 102 -23.53 12.34 7.89
C VAL A 102 -22.22 11.72 7.40
N LEU A 103 -21.64 10.81 8.19
CA LEU A 103 -20.40 10.11 7.82
C LEU A 103 -20.58 9.29 6.54
N ILE A 104 -21.67 8.53 6.42
CA ILE A 104 -22.00 7.75 5.22
C ILE A 104 -22.16 8.67 4.02
N ARG A 105 -22.89 9.79 4.15
CA ARG A 105 -23.05 10.73 3.03
C ARG A 105 -21.72 11.31 2.55
N ARG A 106 -20.81 11.66 3.46
CA ARG A 106 -19.46 12.12 3.10
C ARG A 106 -18.64 11.03 2.43
N ALA A 107 -18.61 9.83 3.00
CA ALA A 107 -17.90 8.70 2.42
C ALA A 107 -18.40 8.36 1.01
N MET A 108 -19.71 8.41 0.78
CA MET A 108 -20.30 8.22 -0.56
C MET A 108 -19.93 9.34 -1.53
N HIS A 109 -19.88 10.58 -1.07
CA HIS A 109 -19.46 11.72 -1.89
C HIS A 109 -18.01 11.54 -2.36
N ASP A 110 -17.11 11.23 -1.43
CA ASP A 110 -15.68 11.09 -1.73
C ASP A 110 -15.40 9.83 -2.56
N GLY A 111 -16.13 8.73 -2.30
CA GLY A 111 -16.06 7.51 -3.09
C GLY A 111 -16.46 7.70 -4.56
N ARG A 112 -17.48 8.53 -4.82
CA ARG A 112 -17.89 8.89 -6.19
C ARG A 112 -16.84 9.72 -6.91
N VAL A 113 -16.17 10.62 -6.19
CA VAL A 113 -15.08 11.43 -6.76
C VAL A 113 -13.89 10.54 -7.13
N LEU A 114 -13.47 9.64 -6.23
CA LEU A 114 -12.42 8.67 -6.55
C LEU A 114 -12.82 7.77 -7.73
N SER A 115 -14.03 7.21 -7.73
CA SER A 115 -14.46 6.33 -8.82
C SER A 115 -14.56 7.05 -10.16
N ALA A 116 -14.89 8.35 -10.17
CA ALA A 116 -14.88 9.16 -11.38
C ALA A 116 -13.46 9.40 -11.93
N MET A 117 -12.45 9.54 -11.05
CA MET A 117 -11.05 9.72 -11.44
C MET A 117 -10.42 8.43 -12.00
N PHE A 118 -10.78 7.26 -11.45
CA PHE A 118 -10.27 5.97 -11.92
C PHE A 118 -11.10 5.39 -13.09
N GLY A 119 -12.40 5.69 -13.16
CA GLY A 119 -13.29 5.23 -14.23
C GLY A 119 -13.07 5.89 -15.59
N SER A 120 -12.33 7.00 -15.66
CA SER A 120 -11.95 7.64 -16.92
C SER A 120 -10.74 7.00 -17.64
N GLY A 121 -10.13 5.96 -17.05
CA GLY A 121 -8.93 5.30 -17.58
C GLY A 121 -9.16 4.07 -18.47
N ASP A 122 -10.33 3.44 -18.41
CA ASP A 122 -10.60 2.14 -19.07
C ASP A 122 -11.24 2.26 -20.47
N ALA A 123 -11.25 3.46 -21.05
CA ALA A 123 -11.87 3.73 -22.34
C ALA A 123 -10.86 4.20 -23.40
N ARG A 124 -9.74 3.50 -23.58
CA ARG A 124 -8.90 3.55 -24.80
C ARG A 124 -8.18 2.24 -25.06
#